data_AF-A0A1V4GKQ1-F1
#
_entry.id   AF-A0A1V4GKQ1-F1
#
_cell.length_a   1.000
_cell.length_b   1.000
_cell.length_c   1.000
_cell.angle_alpha   90.00
_cell.angle_beta   90.00
_cell.angle_gamma   90.00
#
_symmetry.space_group_name_H-M   'P 1'
#
loop_
_entity.id
_entity.type
_entity.pdbx_description
1 polymer ?
#
loop_
_entity_poly.entity_id
_entity_poly.type
_entity_poly.pdbx_seq_one_letter_code
_entity_poly.pdbx_strand_id
1 'polypeptide(L)'
;MSKFTFIDLFAGVGGFHFALKELGGECVFASEWDLNAQKTYFANHGIMPYGDITLDETKNQIPQNFDILCAGFPCQAFSVAGYQKGFSDSRGTLFFDIEKIVEKHRPKAVFLENVKNLISHDKGNTFKIILDILENKLNYQVFYKVMNTAEYANIPQNRERIFIVAFDKDIFKNINFEFPEKIKLTKTIHDILDKQKQDDIFYYQKSKYYEQLKQEMQNKDTIYQWRRVYVRENKNGLCPTLTANMGTGGHNVPLIIDDFDIRKLTPKECFAFQGYDMNKFVMPNIANSKLYMQAGNSVTMPLVKRISENIIKEINND
;
A
#
# COMPACT_ATOMS: atom_id res chain seq x y z
N MET A 1 -28.14 1.21 -1.23
CA MET A 1 -27.65 -0.17 -1.45
C MET A 1 -26.26 -0.08 -2.03
N SER A 2 -25.35 -0.96 -1.62
CA SER A 2 -23.99 -1.06 -2.16
C SER A 2 -24.02 -1.53 -3.61
N LYS A 3 -23.05 -1.07 -4.43
CA LYS A 3 -22.95 -1.47 -5.84
C LYS A 3 -22.27 -2.83 -6.02
N PHE A 4 -21.37 -3.15 -5.10
CA PHE A 4 -20.61 -4.39 -5.04
C PHE A 4 -20.05 -4.54 -3.61
N THR A 5 -19.61 -5.73 -3.26
CA THR A 5 -19.01 -6.07 -1.98
C THR A 5 -17.55 -6.47 -2.15
N PHE A 6 -16.72 -6.21 -1.15
CA PHE A 6 -15.31 -6.59 -1.20
C PHE A 6 -14.79 -6.99 0.19
N ILE A 7 -13.66 -7.69 0.18
CA ILE A 7 -12.87 -7.97 1.39
C ILE A 7 -11.50 -7.31 1.30
N ASP A 8 -10.96 -6.91 2.45
CA ASP A 8 -9.70 -6.16 2.57
C ASP A 8 -8.70 -6.94 3.44
N LEU A 9 -7.83 -7.73 2.81
CA LEU A 9 -6.81 -8.52 3.48
C LEU A 9 -5.50 -7.73 3.61
N PHE A 10 -4.78 -7.96 4.72
CA PHE A 10 -3.57 -7.19 5.05
C PHE A 10 -3.87 -5.69 5.05
N ALA A 11 -5.00 -5.35 5.68
CA ALA A 11 -5.73 -4.12 5.43
C ALA A 11 -4.92 -2.86 5.81
N GLY A 12 -3.99 -2.98 6.76
CA GLY A 12 -3.23 -1.87 7.31
C GLY A 12 -4.17 -0.78 7.82
N VAL A 13 -4.11 0.39 7.16
CA VAL A 13 -4.97 1.55 7.47
C VAL A 13 -6.17 1.69 6.54
N GLY A 14 -6.44 0.70 5.67
CA GLY A 14 -7.60 0.66 4.80
C GLY A 14 -7.45 1.40 3.47
N GLY A 15 -6.26 1.42 2.88
CA GLY A 15 -6.06 2.10 1.59
C GLY A 15 -6.93 1.53 0.46
N PHE A 16 -7.11 0.20 0.41
CA PHE A 16 -8.10 -0.43 -0.47
C PHE A 16 -9.53 -0.06 -0.05
N HIS A 17 -9.86 -0.16 1.24
CA HIS A 17 -11.19 0.22 1.73
C HIS A 17 -11.59 1.63 1.30
N PHE A 18 -10.76 2.65 1.57
CA PHE A 18 -11.02 4.03 1.15
C PHE A 18 -11.31 4.12 -0.36
N ALA A 19 -10.44 3.52 -1.17
CA ALA A 19 -10.57 3.54 -2.62
C ALA A 19 -11.88 2.91 -3.11
N LEU A 20 -12.20 1.69 -2.67
CA LEU A 20 -13.39 0.97 -3.14
C LEU A 20 -14.69 1.54 -2.55
N LYS A 21 -14.67 2.06 -1.30
CA LYS A 21 -15.83 2.72 -0.68
C LYS A 21 -16.23 3.99 -1.41
N GLU A 22 -15.26 4.78 -1.88
CA GLU A 22 -15.55 5.97 -2.71
C GLU A 22 -16.23 5.62 -4.04
N LEU A 23 -16.14 4.37 -4.48
CA LEU A 23 -16.78 3.87 -5.71
C LEU A 23 -18.13 3.18 -5.44
N GLY A 24 -18.62 3.21 -4.20
CA GLY A 24 -19.89 2.61 -3.79
C GLY A 24 -19.78 1.15 -3.35
N GLY A 25 -18.56 0.66 -3.10
CA GLY A 25 -18.31 -0.66 -2.54
C GLY A 25 -18.59 -0.76 -1.05
N GLU A 26 -19.00 -1.94 -0.60
CA GLU A 26 -19.15 -2.27 0.81
C GLU A 26 -18.09 -3.28 1.25
N CYS A 27 -17.31 -2.93 2.27
CA CYS A 27 -16.34 -3.84 2.87
C CYS A 27 -17.08 -4.79 3.80
N VAL A 28 -17.16 -6.06 3.43
CA VAL A 28 -17.88 -7.09 4.21
C VAL A 28 -16.94 -7.91 5.12
N PHE A 29 -15.63 -7.78 4.94
CA PHE A 29 -14.62 -8.39 5.79
C PHE A 29 -13.29 -7.65 5.66
N ALA A 30 -12.58 -7.44 6.76
CA ALA A 30 -11.22 -6.91 6.76
C ALA A 30 -10.34 -7.71 7.73
N SER A 31 -9.06 -7.92 7.38
CA SER A 31 -8.10 -8.59 8.25
C SER A 31 -6.78 -7.82 8.33
N GLU A 32 -6.34 -7.56 9.56
CA GLU A 32 -5.11 -6.85 9.90
C GLU A 32 -4.67 -7.29 11.31
N TRP A 33 -3.45 -7.81 11.45
CA TRP A 33 -2.95 -8.35 12.73
C TRP A 33 -2.30 -7.29 13.65
N ASP A 34 -1.85 -6.14 13.14
CA ASP A 34 -1.19 -5.12 13.93
C ASP A 34 -2.24 -4.27 14.66
N LEU A 35 -2.22 -4.36 15.99
CA LEU A 35 -3.19 -3.67 16.84
C LEU A 35 -3.21 -2.14 16.67
N ASN A 36 -2.11 -1.52 16.23
CA ASN A 36 -2.11 -0.08 15.96
C ASN A 36 -2.76 0.24 14.61
N ALA A 37 -2.51 -0.59 13.60
CA ALA A 37 -3.17 -0.49 12.30
C ALA A 37 -4.68 -0.73 12.44
N GLN A 38 -5.10 -1.73 13.23
CA GLN A 38 -6.52 -1.94 13.58
C GLN A 38 -7.16 -0.70 14.21
N LYS A 39 -6.48 -0.02 15.15
CA LYS A 39 -6.97 1.24 15.74
C LYS A 39 -7.17 2.33 14.69
N THR A 40 -6.21 2.50 13.79
CA THR A 40 -6.32 3.47 12.68
C THR A 40 -7.46 3.09 11.73
N TYR A 41 -7.58 1.82 11.38
CA TYR A 41 -8.64 1.30 10.51
C TYR A 41 -10.02 1.55 11.12
N PHE A 42 -10.21 1.18 12.39
CA PHE A 42 -11.46 1.38 13.11
C PHE A 42 -11.84 2.85 13.19
N ALA A 43 -10.89 3.74 13.48
CA ALA A 43 -11.14 5.19 13.56
C ALA A 43 -11.65 5.80 12.24
N ASN A 44 -11.31 5.20 11.09
CA ASN A 44 -11.68 5.70 9.77
C ASN A 44 -12.88 4.97 9.15
N HIS A 45 -13.08 3.70 9.49
CA HIS A 45 -14.06 2.84 8.83
C HIS A 45 -15.18 2.36 9.75
N GLY A 46 -15.03 2.47 11.07
CA GLY A 46 -15.98 1.95 12.07
C GLY A 46 -16.03 0.42 12.15
N ILE A 47 -15.15 -0.28 11.42
CA ILE A 47 -15.02 -1.73 11.40
C ILE A 47 -13.73 -2.10 12.10
N MET A 48 -13.78 -3.04 13.03
CA MET A 48 -12.57 -3.62 13.61
C MET A 48 -12.11 -4.76 12.69
N PRO A 49 -10.92 -4.69 12.07
CA PRO A 49 -10.41 -5.80 11.30
C PRO A 49 -10.26 -7.05 12.18
N TYR A 50 -10.51 -8.21 11.57
CA TYR A 50 -10.10 -9.48 12.16
C TYR A 50 -8.58 -9.56 12.25
N GLY A 51 -8.06 -10.40 13.13
CA GLY A 51 -6.62 -10.53 13.38
C GLY A 51 -5.89 -11.29 12.28
N ASP A 52 -5.06 -12.24 12.71
CA ASP A 52 -4.17 -13.03 11.86
C ASP A 52 -4.96 -13.90 10.85
N ILE A 53 -4.80 -13.60 9.55
CA ILE A 53 -5.46 -14.32 8.46
C ILE A 53 -4.96 -15.76 8.28
N THR A 54 -3.82 -16.12 8.87
CA THR A 54 -3.29 -17.49 8.80
C THR A 54 -4.12 -18.47 9.62
N LEU A 55 -4.91 -17.97 10.58
CA LEU A 55 -5.76 -18.78 11.45
C LEU A 55 -7.09 -19.13 10.77
N ASP A 56 -7.53 -20.39 10.90
CA ASP A 56 -8.81 -20.84 10.36
C ASP A 56 -10.00 -20.12 11.01
N GLU A 57 -9.89 -19.77 12.31
CA GLU A 57 -10.92 -18.99 13.00
C GLU A 57 -11.18 -17.64 12.31
N THR A 58 -10.11 -16.97 11.85
CA THR A 58 -10.21 -15.71 11.09
C THR A 58 -10.82 -15.95 9.71
N LYS A 59 -10.32 -16.96 8.98
CA LYS A 59 -10.84 -17.29 7.64
C LYS A 59 -12.32 -17.70 7.65
N ASN A 60 -12.78 -18.33 8.73
CA ASN A 60 -14.18 -18.74 8.89
C ASN A 60 -15.14 -17.56 9.09
N GLN A 61 -14.63 -16.36 9.37
CA GLN A 61 -15.43 -15.14 9.46
C GLN A 61 -15.66 -14.48 8.09
N ILE A 62 -14.96 -14.94 7.03
CA ILE A 62 -15.14 -14.42 5.68
C ILE A 62 -16.53 -14.84 5.17
N PRO A 63 -17.38 -13.89 4.72
CA PRO A 63 -18.68 -14.20 4.14
C PRO A 63 -18.55 -15.18 2.97
N GLN A 64 -19.57 -16.02 2.77
CA GLN A 64 -19.53 -17.03 1.71
C GLN A 64 -19.31 -16.40 0.33
N ASN A 65 -19.99 -15.28 0.05
CA ASN A 65 -19.95 -14.58 -1.23
C ASN A 65 -19.50 -13.13 -1.04
N PHE A 66 -18.65 -12.66 -1.95
CA PHE A 66 -18.27 -11.26 -2.14
C PHE A 66 -17.73 -11.08 -3.56
N ASP A 67 -17.73 -9.85 -4.09
CA ASP A 67 -17.35 -9.62 -5.49
C ASP A 67 -15.83 -9.52 -5.68
N ILE A 68 -15.12 -8.83 -4.77
CA ILE A 68 -13.70 -8.50 -4.95
C ILE A 68 -12.87 -8.87 -3.72
N LEU A 69 -11.75 -9.57 -3.93
CA LEU A 69 -10.70 -9.73 -2.92
C LEU A 69 -9.62 -8.66 -3.12
N CYS A 70 -9.32 -7.86 -2.10
CA CYS A 70 -8.19 -6.94 -2.10
C CYS A 70 -7.08 -7.40 -1.15
N ALA A 71 -5.82 -7.32 -1.56
CA ALA A 71 -4.68 -7.67 -0.69
C ALA A 71 -3.37 -6.96 -1.04
N GLY A 72 -2.86 -6.14 -0.11
CA GLY A 72 -1.50 -5.60 -0.14
C GLY A 72 -0.53 -6.48 0.66
N PHE A 73 -0.23 -7.67 0.15
CA PHE A 73 0.44 -8.70 0.94
C PHE A 73 1.97 -8.47 1.08
N PRO A 74 2.59 -8.89 2.19
CA PRO A 74 4.05 -8.76 2.37
C PRO A 74 4.87 -9.48 1.28
N CYS A 75 5.94 -8.85 0.79
CA CYS A 75 6.85 -9.44 -0.19
C CYS A 75 7.79 -10.48 0.46
N GLN A 76 7.73 -11.74 0.02
CA GLN A 76 8.55 -12.83 0.56
C GLN A 76 8.97 -13.82 -0.54
N ALA A 77 9.97 -14.65 -0.23
CA ALA A 77 10.47 -15.69 -1.12
C ALA A 77 9.64 -16.98 -1.05
N PHE A 78 9.33 -17.57 -2.20
CA PHE A 78 8.86 -18.96 -2.31
C PHE A 78 9.98 -19.83 -2.87
N SER A 79 10.20 -21.03 -2.31
CA SER A 79 11.08 -22.03 -2.93
C SER A 79 10.26 -23.12 -3.62
N VAL A 80 10.67 -23.53 -4.83
CA VAL A 80 10.01 -24.60 -5.61
C VAL A 80 10.01 -25.93 -4.86
N ALA A 81 11.08 -26.23 -4.11
CA ALA A 81 11.19 -27.43 -3.28
C ALA A 81 10.26 -27.41 -2.04
N GLY A 82 9.93 -26.22 -1.51
CA GLY A 82 9.00 -26.05 -0.39
C GLY A 82 7.54 -26.34 -0.77
N TYR A 83 7.14 -25.98 -2.00
CA TYR A 83 5.80 -26.30 -2.54
C TYR A 83 5.54 -27.82 -2.57
N GLN A 84 6.58 -28.63 -2.79
CA GLN A 84 6.47 -30.10 -2.79
C GLN A 84 6.58 -30.74 -1.38
N LYS A 85 7.00 -30.01 -0.34
CA LYS A 85 7.29 -30.58 0.99
C LYS A 85 6.47 -30.01 2.16
N GLY A 86 5.56 -29.07 1.91
CA GLY A 86 4.81 -28.40 2.97
C GLY A 86 5.68 -27.37 3.70
N PHE A 87 5.20 -26.13 3.78
CA PHE A 87 5.97 -25.00 4.28
C PHE A 87 6.07 -24.99 5.80
N SER A 88 7.29 -24.83 6.33
CA SER A 88 7.62 -24.72 7.77
C SER A 88 8.05 -23.30 8.19
N ASP A 89 8.01 -22.31 7.29
CA ASP A 89 8.23 -20.90 7.63
C ASP A 89 6.89 -20.15 7.58
N SER A 90 6.33 -19.88 8.75
CA SER A 90 4.97 -19.34 8.96
C SER A 90 4.73 -17.95 8.39
N ARG A 91 5.79 -17.26 7.95
CA ARG A 91 5.65 -15.95 7.29
C ARG A 91 5.58 -16.10 5.78
N GLY A 92 6.36 -16.99 5.17
CA GLY A 92 6.49 -17.19 3.71
C GLY A 92 5.25 -17.72 2.98
N THR A 93 4.08 -17.68 3.62
CA THR A 93 2.86 -18.39 3.23
C THR A 93 1.66 -17.50 2.94
N LEU A 94 1.76 -16.19 3.14
CA LEU A 94 0.58 -15.32 3.12
C LEU A 94 -0.12 -15.25 1.75
N PHE A 95 0.62 -15.44 0.65
CA PHE A 95 -0.01 -15.60 -0.66
C PHE A 95 -0.81 -16.92 -0.76
N PHE A 96 -0.35 -18.00 -0.13
CA PHE A 96 -1.10 -19.26 -0.09
C PHE A 96 -2.35 -19.15 0.79
N ASP A 97 -2.38 -18.26 1.79
CA ASP A 97 -3.62 -17.92 2.49
C ASP A 97 -4.61 -17.19 1.56
N ILE A 98 -4.14 -16.27 0.72
CA ILE A 98 -4.96 -15.66 -0.35
C ILE A 98 -5.47 -16.74 -1.30
N GLU A 99 -4.59 -17.63 -1.79
CA GLU A 99 -4.94 -18.73 -2.67
C GLU A 99 -6.07 -19.58 -2.09
N LYS A 100 -5.96 -20.03 -0.83
CA LYS A 100 -7.02 -20.81 -0.15
C LYS A 100 -8.35 -20.07 -0.09
N ILE A 101 -8.31 -18.76 0.16
CA ILE A 101 -9.52 -17.93 0.22
C ILE A 101 -10.14 -17.80 -1.18
N VAL A 102 -9.34 -17.55 -2.21
CA VAL A 102 -9.81 -17.47 -3.61
C VAL A 102 -10.38 -18.81 -4.07
N GLU A 103 -9.71 -19.92 -3.77
CA GLU A 103 -10.14 -21.29 -4.10
C GLU A 103 -11.52 -21.60 -3.49
N LYS A 104 -11.73 -21.23 -2.22
CA LYS A 104 -12.99 -21.48 -1.49
C LYS A 104 -14.13 -20.55 -1.92
N HIS A 105 -13.84 -19.25 -2.08
CA HIS A 105 -14.88 -18.21 -2.19
C HIS A 105 -15.12 -17.74 -3.63
N ARG A 106 -14.22 -18.04 -4.58
CA ARG A 106 -14.36 -17.71 -6.00
C ARG A 106 -14.85 -16.28 -6.27
N PRO A 107 -14.16 -15.24 -5.76
CA PRO A 107 -14.56 -13.86 -6.04
C PRO A 107 -14.48 -13.55 -7.54
N LYS A 108 -15.33 -12.64 -8.01
CA LYS A 108 -15.34 -12.17 -9.40
C LYS A 108 -13.98 -11.60 -9.82
N ALA A 109 -13.36 -10.84 -8.93
CA ALA A 109 -12.03 -10.28 -9.14
C ALA A 109 -11.12 -10.41 -7.91
N VAL A 110 -9.81 -10.51 -8.18
CA VAL A 110 -8.74 -10.49 -7.19
C VAL A 110 -7.83 -9.30 -7.53
N PHE A 111 -7.59 -8.42 -6.56
CA PHE A 111 -6.78 -7.22 -6.70
C PHE A 111 -5.65 -7.20 -5.68
N LEU A 112 -4.42 -7.43 -6.16
CA LEU A 112 -3.22 -7.53 -5.33
C LEU A 112 -2.26 -6.36 -5.59
N GLU A 113 -1.55 -5.95 -4.53
CA GLU A 113 -0.43 -5.00 -4.62
C GLU A 113 0.83 -5.62 -4.00
N ASN A 114 1.99 -5.30 -4.59
CA ASN A 114 3.28 -5.61 -4.00
C ASN A 114 4.40 -4.67 -4.47
N VAL A 115 5.60 -4.80 -3.90
CA VAL A 115 6.79 -4.07 -4.34
C VAL A 115 7.19 -4.44 -5.77
N LYS A 116 7.72 -3.49 -6.55
CA LYS A 116 8.16 -3.73 -7.93
C LYS A 116 9.14 -4.91 -8.07
N ASN A 117 9.95 -5.15 -7.04
CA ASN A 117 10.98 -6.17 -7.03
C ASN A 117 10.42 -7.60 -7.04
N LEU A 118 9.11 -7.79 -6.77
CA LEU A 118 8.45 -9.10 -6.84
C LEU A 118 8.70 -9.80 -8.17
N ILE A 119 8.67 -9.07 -9.29
CA ILE A 119 8.88 -9.61 -10.65
C ILE A 119 10.27 -10.26 -10.79
N SER A 120 11.28 -9.65 -10.17
CA SER A 120 12.67 -10.12 -10.20
C SER A 120 13.04 -11.02 -9.01
N HIS A 121 12.13 -11.17 -8.04
CA HIS A 121 12.39 -11.83 -6.78
C HIS A 121 12.66 -13.32 -6.98
N ASP A 122 13.68 -13.86 -6.30
CA ASP A 122 14.16 -15.24 -6.50
C ASP A 122 14.35 -15.59 -7.99
N LYS A 123 15.06 -14.72 -8.73
CA LYS A 123 15.27 -14.87 -10.18
C LYS A 123 13.97 -14.98 -11.00
N GLY A 124 12.88 -14.41 -10.48
CA GLY A 124 11.55 -14.42 -11.09
C GLY A 124 10.66 -15.61 -10.72
N ASN A 125 11.17 -16.59 -9.95
CA ASN A 125 10.40 -17.78 -9.58
C ASN A 125 9.18 -17.44 -8.74
N THR A 126 9.34 -16.52 -7.79
CA THR A 126 8.26 -16.12 -6.86
C THR A 126 7.05 -15.59 -7.62
N PHE A 127 7.27 -14.69 -8.58
CA PHE A 127 6.21 -14.13 -9.39
C PHE A 127 5.61 -15.15 -10.37
N LYS A 128 6.45 -16.01 -10.96
CA LYS A 128 5.98 -17.11 -11.82
C LYS A 128 5.02 -18.06 -11.10
N ILE A 129 5.30 -18.41 -9.84
CA ILE A 129 4.42 -19.25 -9.02
C ILE A 129 3.08 -18.56 -8.76
N ILE A 130 3.08 -17.25 -8.45
CA ILE A 130 1.84 -16.48 -8.28
C ILE A 130 0.98 -16.54 -9.55
N LEU A 131 1.58 -16.32 -10.73
CA LEU A 131 0.87 -16.38 -12.00
C LEU A 131 0.33 -17.79 -12.28
N ASP A 132 1.14 -18.83 -12.10
CA ASP A 132 0.72 -20.22 -12.29
C ASP A 132 -0.46 -20.61 -11.40
N ILE A 133 -0.44 -20.19 -10.13
CA ILE A 133 -1.55 -20.44 -9.20
C ILE A 133 -2.81 -19.71 -9.65
N LEU A 134 -2.74 -18.41 -9.97
CA LEU A 134 -3.92 -17.65 -10.38
C LEU A 134 -4.47 -18.15 -11.72
N GLU A 135 -3.61 -18.38 -12.71
CA GLU A 135 -4.02 -18.72 -14.09
C GLU A 135 -4.39 -20.18 -14.27
N ASN A 136 -3.54 -21.10 -13.78
CA ASN A 136 -3.66 -22.53 -14.11
C ASN A 136 -4.37 -23.31 -13.00
N LYS A 137 -4.08 -23.02 -11.72
CA LYS A 137 -4.77 -23.71 -10.61
C LYS A 137 -6.15 -23.12 -10.35
N LEU A 138 -6.24 -21.79 -10.27
CA LEU A 138 -7.48 -21.11 -9.90
C LEU A 138 -8.32 -20.70 -11.12
N ASN A 139 -7.83 -20.82 -12.36
CA ASN A 139 -8.58 -20.49 -13.57
C ASN A 139 -9.02 -19.00 -13.66
N TYR A 140 -8.15 -18.07 -13.26
CA TYR A 140 -8.37 -16.64 -13.45
C TYR A 140 -7.59 -16.11 -14.67
N GLN A 141 -8.07 -15.04 -15.31
CA GLN A 141 -7.31 -14.28 -16.29
C GLN A 141 -6.57 -13.16 -15.58
N VAL A 142 -5.23 -13.15 -15.68
CA VAL A 142 -4.37 -12.25 -14.91
C VAL A 142 -3.83 -11.11 -15.77
N PHE A 143 -3.87 -9.90 -15.21
CA PHE A 143 -3.26 -8.70 -15.73
C PHE A 143 -2.34 -8.12 -14.66
N TYR A 144 -1.15 -7.67 -15.03
CA TYR A 144 -0.26 -7.00 -14.10
C TYR A 144 0.50 -5.85 -14.72
N LYS A 145 0.83 -4.84 -13.92
CA LYS A 145 1.60 -3.67 -14.36
C LYS A 145 2.38 -3.07 -13.20
N VAL A 146 3.63 -2.68 -13.45
CA VAL A 146 4.37 -1.81 -12.53
C VAL A 146 3.96 -0.37 -12.80
N MET A 147 3.48 0.32 -11.77
CA MET A 147 2.95 1.67 -11.89
C MET A 147 3.59 2.60 -10.87
N ASN A 148 3.97 3.79 -11.33
CA ASN A 148 4.53 4.84 -10.49
C ASN A 148 3.44 5.80 -10.00
N THR A 149 3.44 6.07 -8.69
CA THR A 149 2.51 7.01 -8.04
C THR A 149 2.49 8.39 -8.71
N ALA A 150 3.65 8.95 -9.06
CA ALA A 150 3.73 10.25 -9.72
C ALA A 150 3.09 10.26 -11.12
N GLU A 151 3.22 9.16 -11.86
CA GLU A 151 2.74 9.06 -13.24
C GLU A 151 1.26 8.67 -13.36
N TYR A 152 0.71 8.01 -12.34
CA TYR A 152 -0.64 7.43 -12.41
C TYR A 152 -1.59 7.94 -11.31
N ALA A 153 -1.14 8.70 -10.31
CA ALA A 153 -2.01 9.19 -9.23
C ALA A 153 -1.95 10.69 -9.00
N ASN A 154 -1.14 11.43 -9.77
CA ASN A 154 -0.92 12.87 -9.57
C ASN A 154 -0.53 13.21 -8.12
N ILE A 155 0.30 12.34 -7.53
CA ILE A 155 0.89 12.53 -6.20
C ILE A 155 2.41 12.61 -6.40
N PRO A 156 3.10 13.66 -5.93
CA PRO A 156 4.53 13.89 -6.16
C PRO A 156 5.38 12.97 -5.26
N GLN A 157 5.24 11.67 -5.45
CA GLN A 157 5.99 10.63 -4.77
C GLN A 157 6.50 9.62 -5.80
N ASN A 158 7.81 9.38 -5.80
CA ASN A 158 8.42 8.31 -6.55
C ASN A 158 8.20 6.98 -5.81
N ARG A 159 7.12 6.28 -6.14
CA ARG A 159 6.76 4.99 -5.57
C ARG A 159 6.25 4.08 -6.68
N GLU A 160 7.05 3.06 -6.98
CA GLU A 160 6.74 2.02 -7.96
C GLU A 160 6.25 0.76 -7.25
N ARG A 161 5.11 0.24 -7.70
CA ARG A 161 4.48 -0.97 -7.19
C ARG A 161 3.97 -1.80 -8.34
N ILE A 162 4.01 -3.12 -8.18
CA ILE A 162 3.30 -4.03 -9.07
C ILE A 162 1.87 -4.15 -8.56
N PHE A 163 0.93 -4.02 -9.48
CA PHE A 163 -0.47 -4.33 -9.27
C PHE A 163 -0.82 -5.55 -10.10
N ILE A 164 -1.56 -6.48 -9.51
CA ILE A 164 -2.02 -7.71 -10.16
C ILE A 164 -3.54 -7.72 -10.03
N VAL A 165 -4.24 -7.84 -11.15
CA VAL A 165 -5.68 -7.93 -11.23
C VAL A 165 -6.01 -9.25 -11.92
N ALA A 166 -6.87 -10.07 -11.32
CA ALA A 166 -7.27 -11.34 -11.88
C ALA A 166 -8.80 -11.44 -11.90
N PHE A 167 -9.39 -11.94 -12.98
CA PHE A 167 -10.84 -12.13 -13.14
C PHE A 167 -11.18 -13.61 -13.34
N ASP A 168 -12.26 -14.08 -12.72
CA ASP A 168 -12.65 -15.49 -12.80
C ASP A 168 -13.17 -15.85 -14.20
N LYS A 169 -12.50 -16.76 -14.92
CA LYS A 169 -12.87 -17.16 -16.29
C LYS A 169 -14.15 -18.01 -16.35
N ASP A 170 -14.55 -18.58 -15.22
CA ASP A 170 -15.82 -19.31 -15.14
C ASP A 170 -17.01 -18.33 -15.11
N ILE A 171 -16.80 -17.12 -14.58
CA ILE A 171 -17.78 -16.03 -14.52
C ILE A 171 -17.77 -15.18 -15.78
N PHE A 172 -16.60 -14.66 -16.18
CA PHE A 172 -16.45 -13.74 -17.30
C PHE A 172 -15.93 -14.46 -18.54
N LYS A 173 -16.59 -14.27 -19.70
CA LYS A 173 -16.18 -14.93 -20.96
C LYS A 173 -15.29 -14.07 -21.84
N ASN A 174 -15.46 -12.75 -21.81
CA ASN A 174 -14.69 -11.80 -22.62
C ASN A 174 -14.07 -10.74 -21.71
N ILE A 175 -12.92 -11.04 -21.12
CA ILE A 175 -12.25 -10.13 -20.19
C ILE A 175 -11.31 -9.21 -20.97
N ASN A 176 -11.63 -7.91 -21.01
CA ASN A 176 -10.86 -6.87 -21.71
C ASN A 176 -10.42 -5.74 -20.76
N PHE A 177 -9.90 -6.14 -19.60
CA PHE A 177 -9.40 -5.19 -18.61
C PHE A 177 -8.11 -4.49 -19.08
N GLU A 178 -8.06 -3.17 -18.86
CA GLU A 178 -6.86 -2.36 -19.02
C GLU A 178 -6.57 -1.56 -17.73
N PHE A 179 -5.29 -1.49 -17.36
CA PHE A 179 -4.85 -0.59 -16.31
C PHE A 179 -5.06 0.88 -16.73
N PRO A 180 -5.33 1.79 -15.78
CA PRO A 180 -5.59 3.18 -16.12
C PRO A 180 -4.36 3.85 -16.75
N GLU A 181 -4.62 4.75 -17.69
CA GLU A 181 -3.58 5.50 -18.39
C GLU A 181 -2.82 6.47 -17.48
N LYS A 182 -1.62 6.87 -17.92
CA LYS A 182 -0.84 7.90 -17.22
C LYS A 182 -1.59 9.23 -17.19
N ILE A 183 -1.37 9.99 -16.12
CA ILE A 183 -1.89 11.35 -15.97
C ILE A 183 -0.74 12.30 -15.72
N LYS A 184 -0.89 13.55 -16.17
CA LYS A 184 0.12 14.58 -15.94
C LYS A 184 0.23 14.87 -14.44
N LEU A 185 1.46 14.83 -13.92
CA LEU A 185 1.76 15.34 -12.59
C LEU A 185 1.64 16.88 -12.61
N THR A 186 0.67 17.39 -11.86
CA THR A 186 0.38 18.81 -11.69
C THR A 186 0.66 19.30 -10.27
N LYS A 187 0.72 18.37 -9.30
CA LYS A 187 1.12 18.66 -7.92
C LYS A 187 2.63 18.59 -7.74
N THR A 188 3.13 19.37 -6.81
CA THR A 188 4.51 19.44 -6.33
C THR A 188 4.56 19.04 -4.86
N ILE A 189 5.76 18.78 -4.32
CA ILE A 189 5.90 18.48 -2.88
C ILE A 189 5.28 19.58 -2.00
N HIS A 190 5.31 20.85 -2.41
CA HIS A 190 4.77 21.99 -1.66
C HIS A 190 3.24 22.00 -1.56
N ASP A 191 2.54 21.26 -2.43
CA ASP A 191 1.09 21.05 -2.32
C ASP A 191 0.73 20.06 -1.21
N ILE A 192 1.71 19.31 -0.70
CA ILE A 192 1.53 18.29 0.35
C ILE A 192 2.14 18.74 1.68
N LEU A 193 3.27 19.45 1.64
CA LEU A 193 3.97 19.92 2.84
C LEU A 193 3.14 20.95 3.62
N ASP A 194 3.15 20.81 4.95
CA ASP A 194 2.51 21.77 5.83
C ASP A 194 3.36 23.04 5.93
N LYS A 195 2.70 24.20 5.81
CA LYS A 195 3.33 25.53 5.81
C LYS A 195 3.40 26.14 7.20
N GLN A 196 2.70 25.57 8.18
CA GLN A 196 2.73 26.05 9.56
C GLN A 196 3.91 25.44 10.33
N LYS A 197 4.34 26.14 11.39
CA LYS A 197 5.34 25.59 12.30
C LYS A 197 4.82 24.28 12.90
N GLN A 198 5.64 23.25 12.87
CA GLN A 198 5.33 21.96 13.48
C GLN A 198 5.87 21.90 14.92
N ASP A 199 5.53 20.84 15.65
CA ASP A 199 6.11 20.62 16.97
C ASP A 199 7.64 20.47 16.90
N ASP A 200 8.33 21.01 17.90
CA ASP A 200 9.80 21.00 17.99
C ASP A 200 10.42 19.58 17.90
N ILE A 201 9.63 18.52 18.19
CA ILE A 201 10.04 17.11 18.07
C ILE A 201 10.35 16.66 16.63
N PHE A 202 9.89 17.41 15.63
CA PHE A 202 10.16 17.13 14.21
C PHE A 202 11.45 17.78 13.72
N TYR A 203 11.92 18.83 14.41
CA TYR A 203 13.07 19.62 14.02
C TYR A 203 14.38 19.01 14.51
N TYR A 204 15.44 19.22 13.72
CA TYR A 204 16.75 18.61 13.96
C TYR A 204 17.70 19.47 14.78
N GLN A 205 17.29 20.64 15.25
CA GLN A 205 18.14 21.59 16.02
C GLN A 205 18.88 20.94 17.20
N LYS A 206 18.23 20.00 17.90
CA LYS A 206 18.81 19.28 19.05
C LYS A 206 19.53 17.99 18.66
N SER A 207 19.60 17.67 17.38
CA SER A 207 20.22 16.46 16.86
C SER A 207 21.74 16.63 16.73
N LYS A 208 22.51 15.59 17.06
CA LYS A 208 23.95 15.55 16.80
C LYS A 208 24.32 15.68 15.31
N TYR A 209 23.35 15.48 14.41
CA TYR A 209 23.53 15.57 12.96
C TYR A 209 23.24 16.97 12.42
N TYR A 210 22.79 17.92 13.24
CA TYR A 210 22.27 19.21 12.77
C TYR A 210 23.27 20.01 11.94
N GLU A 211 24.52 20.15 12.39
CA GLU A 211 25.54 20.91 11.66
C GLU A 211 25.84 20.31 10.28
N GLN A 212 25.92 18.98 10.19
CA GLN A 212 26.10 18.29 8.91
C GLN A 212 24.88 18.48 8.00
N LEU A 213 23.67 18.34 8.55
CA LEU A 213 22.43 18.58 7.79
C LEU A 213 22.37 20.00 7.25
N LYS A 214 22.74 20.99 8.06
CA LYS A 214 22.75 22.41 7.68
C LYS A 214 23.78 22.74 6.59
N GLN A 215 24.88 21.99 6.54
CA GLN A 215 25.88 22.10 5.47
C GLN A 215 25.43 21.43 4.18
N GLU A 216 24.79 20.26 4.26
CA GLU A 216 24.42 19.46 3.08
C GLU A 216 23.05 19.80 2.48
N MET A 217 22.09 20.25 3.30
CA MET A 217 20.74 20.61 2.87
C MET A 217 20.65 22.10 2.58
N GLN A 218 20.74 22.47 1.30
CA GLN A 218 20.74 23.87 0.84
C GLN A 218 19.52 24.27 0.00
N ASN A 219 18.75 23.29 -0.50
CA ASN A 219 17.64 23.52 -1.40
C ASN A 219 16.31 23.27 -0.68
N LYS A 220 15.43 24.29 -0.60
CA LYS A 220 14.12 24.15 0.03
C LYS A 220 13.09 23.44 -0.85
N ASP A 221 13.34 23.35 -2.16
CA ASP A 221 12.38 22.84 -3.16
C ASP A 221 12.60 21.34 -3.44
N THR A 222 13.14 20.60 -2.46
CA THR A 222 13.40 19.17 -2.57
C THR A 222 13.25 18.46 -1.23
N ILE A 223 13.25 17.13 -1.29
CA ILE A 223 13.21 16.25 -0.13
C ILE A 223 14.52 15.47 -0.06
N TYR A 224 15.05 15.35 1.15
CA TYR A 224 16.30 14.69 1.45
C TYR A 224 16.09 13.37 2.19
N GLN A 225 17.11 12.51 2.16
CA GLN A 225 17.15 11.30 2.99
C GLN A 225 18.49 11.19 3.71
N TRP A 226 18.44 10.97 5.01
CA TRP A 226 19.63 10.60 5.77
C TRP A 226 20.05 9.17 5.42
N ARG A 227 21.31 8.98 5.00
CA ARG A 227 21.87 7.71 4.56
C ARG A 227 23.11 7.35 5.37
N ARG A 228 22.90 6.92 6.62
CA ARG A 228 23.90 6.48 7.62
C ARG A 228 25.01 7.52 7.90
N VAL A 229 25.79 7.90 6.89
CA VAL A 229 26.94 8.79 6.92
C VAL A 229 26.80 10.05 6.03
N TYR A 230 25.80 10.12 5.16
CA TYR A 230 25.61 11.27 4.25
C TYR A 230 24.13 11.62 4.03
N VAL A 231 23.84 12.82 3.52
CA VAL A 231 22.51 13.25 3.10
C VAL A 231 22.36 13.09 1.59
N ARG A 232 21.25 12.48 1.16
CA ARG A 232 20.90 12.36 -0.26
C ARG A 232 19.78 13.31 -0.62
N GLU A 233 20.06 14.28 -1.48
CA GLU A 233 19.05 15.13 -2.15
C GLU A 233 18.25 14.33 -3.19
N ASN A 234 16.93 14.50 -3.24
CA ASN A 234 16.11 13.90 -4.28
C ASN A 234 15.88 14.88 -5.46
N LYS A 235 16.83 14.87 -6.41
CA LYS A 235 16.87 15.82 -7.53
C LYS A 235 15.71 15.74 -8.53
N ASN A 236 14.85 14.74 -8.44
CA ASN A 236 13.66 14.64 -9.31
C ASN A 236 12.46 15.45 -8.79
N GLY A 237 12.59 16.16 -7.65
CA GLY A 237 11.52 17.00 -7.10
C GLY A 237 10.34 16.21 -6.53
N LEU A 238 10.50 14.89 -6.31
CA LEU A 238 9.48 14.03 -5.73
C LEU A 238 9.81 13.66 -4.28
N CYS A 239 8.81 13.27 -3.51
CA CYS A 239 9.03 12.50 -2.30
C CYS A 239 9.61 11.12 -2.67
N PRO A 240 10.69 10.65 -2.03
CA PRO A 240 11.13 9.26 -2.21
C PRO A 240 10.05 8.30 -1.69
N THR A 241 10.14 7.02 -2.07
CA THR A 241 9.25 5.99 -1.51
C THR A 241 9.34 6.00 0.01
N LEU A 242 8.21 6.22 0.66
CA LEU A 242 8.05 6.06 2.11
C LEU A 242 8.07 4.57 2.46
N THR A 243 8.75 4.20 3.56
CA THR A 243 8.95 2.80 3.95
C THR A 243 8.59 2.57 5.41
N ALA A 244 8.19 1.35 5.77
CA ALA A 244 7.83 1.00 7.15
C ALA A 244 8.98 1.28 8.15
N ASN A 245 10.23 1.20 7.69
CA ASN A 245 11.44 1.44 8.48
C ASN A 245 11.53 2.88 9.02
N MET A 246 10.69 3.80 8.55
CA MET A 246 10.53 5.12 9.17
C MET A 246 10.09 5.01 10.64
N GLY A 247 9.36 3.96 11.01
CA GLY A 247 8.93 3.69 12.38
C GLY A 247 9.97 3.03 13.28
N THR A 248 11.12 2.59 12.74
CA THR A 248 12.11 1.79 13.50
C THR A 248 13.31 2.61 14.00
N GLY A 249 13.28 3.93 13.85
CA GLY A 249 14.37 4.83 14.24
C GLY A 249 15.37 5.09 13.12
N GLY A 250 16.61 5.48 13.47
CA GLY A 250 17.72 5.60 12.52
C GLY A 250 17.61 6.73 11.48
N HIS A 251 16.76 7.75 11.71
CA HIS A 251 16.54 8.88 10.79
C HIS A 251 16.09 8.46 9.37
N ASN A 252 15.30 7.39 9.29
CA ASN A 252 14.77 6.88 8.01
C ASN A 252 13.64 7.74 7.40
N VAL A 253 13.10 8.69 8.16
CA VAL A 253 12.06 9.62 7.68
C VAL A 253 12.71 10.66 6.77
N PRO A 254 12.15 10.93 5.57
CA PRO A 254 12.66 11.99 4.71
C PRO A 254 12.68 13.35 5.40
N LEU A 255 13.64 14.19 5.01
CA LEU A 255 13.91 15.49 5.59
C LEU A 255 13.60 16.59 4.59
N ILE A 256 13.21 17.75 5.10
CA ILE A 256 12.97 18.97 4.32
C ILE A 256 13.59 20.16 5.03
N ILE A 257 13.66 21.28 4.32
CA ILE A 257 13.91 22.60 4.88
C ILE A 257 12.59 23.36 4.79
N ASP A 258 12.01 23.80 5.91
CA ASP A 258 10.85 24.69 5.90
C ASP A 258 11.26 26.14 6.22
N ASP A 259 10.29 26.99 6.56
CA ASP A 259 10.56 28.39 6.92
C ASP A 259 11.14 28.55 8.33
N PHE A 260 11.14 27.50 9.14
CA PHE A 260 11.59 27.50 10.52
C PHE A 260 12.97 26.83 10.66
N ASP A 261 13.15 25.62 10.12
CA ASP A 261 14.44 24.91 10.10
C ASP A 261 14.39 23.58 9.30
N ILE A 262 15.43 22.76 9.46
CA ILE A 262 15.48 21.38 9.00
C ILE A 262 14.60 20.50 9.90
N ARG A 263 13.64 19.81 9.29
CA ARG A 263 12.78 18.84 9.96
C ARG A 263 12.56 17.58 9.14
N LYS A 264 12.12 16.51 9.80
CA LYS A 264 11.54 15.36 9.11
C LYS A 264 10.10 15.66 8.69
N LEU A 265 9.62 14.91 7.69
CA LEU A 265 8.20 14.87 7.37
C LEU A 265 7.39 14.46 8.61
N THR A 266 6.23 15.07 8.82
CA THR A 266 5.28 14.66 9.86
C THR A 266 4.50 13.42 9.43
N PRO A 267 3.90 12.65 10.35
CA PRO A 267 3.04 11.53 9.95
C PRO A 267 1.88 11.97 9.05
N LYS A 268 1.29 13.15 9.31
CA LYS A 268 0.23 13.74 8.48
C LYS A 268 0.71 13.94 7.05
N GLU A 269 1.89 14.52 6.84
CA GLU A 269 2.49 14.68 5.51
C GLU A 269 2.78 13.32 4.86
N CYS A 270 3.26 12.33 5.63
CA CYS A 270 3.49 10.98 5.11
C CYS A 270 2.20 10.32 4.60
N PHE A 271 1.07 10.44 5.31
CA PHE A 271 -0.23 9.96 4.81
C PHE A 271 -0.72 10.78 3.62
N ALA A 272 -0.51 12.10 3.61
CA ALA A 272 -0.84 12.93 2.45
C ALA A 272 -0.05 12.54 1.19
N PHE A 273 1.23 12.14 1.33
CA PHE A 273 2.04 11.56 0.25
C PHE A 273 1.58 10.15 -0.20
N GLN A 274 0.72 9.48 0.55
CA GLN A 274 0.00 8.27 0.11
C GLN A 274 -1.35 8.61 -0.53
N GLY A 275 -1.69 9.90 -0.62
CA GLY A 275 -2.88 10.41 -1.28
C GLY A 275 -4.14 10.41 -0.43
N TYR A 276 -4.03 10.23 0.89
CA TYR A 276 -5.18 10.38 1.79
C TYR A 276 -5.61 11.85 1.92
N ASP A 277 -6.92 12.09 1.95
CA ASP A 277 -7.49 13.40 2.28
C ASP A 277 -7.36 13.64 3.79
N MET A 278 -6.35 14.41 4.19
CA MET A 278 -6.06 14.65 5.60
C MET A 278 -7.10 15.52 6.33
N ASN A 279 -8.10 16.08 5.62
CA ASN A 279 -9.26 16.71 6.26
C ASN A 279 -10.33 15.68 6.70
N LYS A 280 -10.28 14.47 6.13
CA LYS A 280 -11.21 13.37 6.44
C LYS A 280 -10.55 12.22 7.16
N PHE A 281 -9.28 11.95 6.87
CA PHE A 281 -8.53 10.87 7.48
C PHE A 281 -8.30 11.15 8.97
N VAL A 282 -8.79 10.26 9.82
CA VAL A 282 -8.66 10.33 11.27
C VAL A 282 -7.34 9.67 11.68
N MET A 283 -6.39 10.47 12.15
CA MET A 283 -5.18 9.92 12.79
C MET A 283 -5.48 9.58 14.25
N PRO A 284 -5.32 8.31 14.68
CA PRO A 284 -5.52 7.96 16.08
C PRO A 284 -4.39 8.50 16.96
N ASN A 285 -4.69 8.67 18.25
CA ASN A 285 -3.69 9.02 19.26
C ASN A 285 -2.79 7.81 19.58
N ILE A 286 -1.80 7.56 18.74
CA ILE A 286 -0.76 6.54 18.91
C ILE A 286 0.62 7.16 18.63
N ALA A 287 1.69 6.46 19.00
CA ALA A 287 3.04 6.96 18.81
C ALA A 287 3.35 7.25 17.33
N ASN A 288 4.05 8.37 17.07
CA ASN A 288 4.46 8.77 15.72
C ASN A 288 5.23 7.67 14.98
N SER A 289 6.05 6.87 15.69
CA SER A 289 6.74 5.71 15.09
C SER A 289 5.78 4.71 14.45
N LYS A 290 4.61 4.47 15.05
CA LYS A 290 3.57 3.60 14.51
C LYS A 290 2.87 4.23 13.32
N LEU A 291 2.55 5.52 13.38
CA LEU A 291 1.96 6.25 12.25
C LEU A 291 2.90 6.28 11.03
N TYR A 292 4.20 6.48 11.23
CA TYR A 292 5.18 6.41 10.15
C TYR A 292 5.26 5.02 9.52
N MET A 293 5.23 3.97 10.35
CA MET A 293 5.24 2.58 9.87
C MET A 293 3.99 2.30 9.02
N GLN A 294 2.82 2.72 9.50
CA GLN A 294 1.55 2.60 8.79
C GLN A 294 1.57 3.35 7.46
N ALA A 295 2.00 4.61 7.43
CA ALA A 295 2.10 5.39 6.20
C ALA A 295 3.10 4.75 5.21
N GLY A 296 4.21 4.19 5.68
CA GLY A 296 5.19 3.50 4.84
C GLY A 296 4.67 2.20 4.20
N ASN A 297 3.88 1.43 4.95
CA ASN A 297 3.25 0.19 4.48
C ASN A 297 2.00 0.42 3.63
N SER A 298 1.38 1.60 3.74
CA SER A 298 0.18 1.91 2.99
C SER A 298 0.40 1.89 1.47
N VAL A 299 -0.71 1.71 0.74
CA VAL A 299 -0.81 1.88 -0.71
C VAL A 299 -1.09 3.34 -1.06
N THR A 300 -0.86 3.71 -2.32
CA THR A 300 -1.25 5.03 -2.82
C THR A 300 -2.74 5.03 -3.14
N MET A 301 -3.57 5.61 -2.26
CA MET A 301 -5.03 5.49 -2.31
C MET A 301 -5.63 5.92 -3.67
N PRO A 302 -5.27 7.09 -4.25
CA PRO A 302 -5.82 7.48 -5.56
C PRO A 302 -5.43 6.55 -6.71
N LEU A 303 -4.27 5.88 -6.64
CA LEU A 303 -3.88 4.90 -7.66
C LEU A 303 -4.76 3.65 -7.57
N VAL A 304 -4.94 3.14 -6.35
CA VAL A 304 -5.82 2.00 -6.08
C VAL A 304 -7.24 2.31 -6.56
N LYS A 305 -7.76 3.50 -6.27
CA LYS A 305 -9.08 3.93 -6.74
C LYS A 305 -9.19 3.89 -8.27
N ARG A 306 -8.23 4.45 -9.01
CA ARG A 306 -8.26 4.45 -10.48
C ARG A 306 -8.20 3.03 -11.07
N ILE A 307 -7.47 2.11 -10.45
CA ILE A 307 -7.43 0.71 -10.87
C ILE A 307 -8.79 0.06 -10.58
N SER A 308 -9.32 0.25 -9.37
CA SER A 308 -10.65 -0.25 -8.98
C SER A 308 -11.77 0.27 -9.87
N GLU A 309 -11.73 1.51 -10.33
CA GLU A 309 -12.71 2.05 -11.30
C GLU A 309 -12.75 1.21 -12.59
N ASN A 310 -11.60 0.77 -13.09
CA ASN A 310 -11.54 -0.08 -14.28
C ASN A 310 -11.95 -1.53 -13.97
N ILE A 311 -11.62 -2.06 -12.78
CA ILE A 311 -12.09 -3.38 -12.33
C ILE A 311 -13.64 -3.40 -12.27
N ILE A 312 -14.23 -2.36 -11.69
CA ILE A 312 -15.69 -2.27 -11.51
C ILE A 312 -16.40 -2.10 -12.85
N LYS A 313 -15.81 -1.37 -13.80
CA LYS A 313 -16.35 -1.30 -15.18
C LYS A 313 -16.39 -2.70 -15.79
N GLU A 314 -15.32 -3.47 -15.67
CA GLU A 314 -15.26 -4.84 -16.17
C GLU A 314 -16.34 -5.73 -15.53
N ILE A 315 -16.46 -5.68 -14.20
CA ILE A 315 -17.47 -6.45 -13.45
C ILE A 315 -18.91 -6.11 -13.84
N ASN A 316 -19.18 -4.86 -14.25
CA ASN A 316 -20.52 -4.40 -14.59
C ASN A 316 -20.87 -4.49 -16.09
N ASN A 317 -19.91 -4.81 -16.95
CA ASN A 317 -20.11 -4.88 -18.41
C ASN A 317 -20.63 -6.25 -18.87
N ASP A 318 -20.61 -7.27 -18.01
CA ASP A 318 -21.25 -8.58 -18.19
C ASP A 318 -22.60 -8.63 -17.47
#